data_AF-A0A929HA20-F1
#
_entry.id   AF-A0A929HA20-F1
#
_cell.length_a   1.000
_cell.length_b   1.000
_cell.length_c   1.000
_cell.angle_alpha   90.00
_cell.angle_beta   90.00
_cell.angle_gamma   90.00
#
_symmetry.space_group_name_H-M   'P 1'
#
loop_
_entity.id
_entity.type
_entity.pdbx_description
1 polymer ?
#
loop_
_entity_poly.entity_id
_entity_poly.type
_entity_poly.pdbx_seq_one_letter_code
_entity_poly.pdbx_strand_id
1 'polypeptide(L)'
;MKLINFRSTVSLLATAIFFFSVLNSANAQKPGEKHEGQICQVSSFSMNKICKEWDGQWQGIGVASDGNCYFATSTHSSGHGAGFHKYDPVKKEHTMIAEDMTIICGEEFSGSQQGKIHSPIVELDGWLYFATHLSNYWPEGIDIYPGAHVLGYEMATGKFRDFGIVKPRYSIYSA
;
A
#
# COMPACT_ATOMS: atom_id res chain seq x y z
N MET A 1 -42.91 -50.19 -18.06
CA MET A 1 -42.75 -48.74 -17.81
C MET A 1 -41.71 -48.56 -16.71
N LYS A 2 -40.43 -48.34 -17.06
CA LYS A 2 -39.35 -48.12 -16.07
C LYS A 2 -39.21 -46.62 -15.86
N LEU A 3 -39.59 -46.13 -14.68
CA LEU A 3 -39.36 -44.73 -14.29
C LEU A 3 -37.85 -44.52 -14.08
N ILE A 4 -37.27 -43.67 -14.91
CA ILE A 4 -35.89 -43.21 -14.77
C ILE A 4 -35.86 -42.23 -13.58
N ASN A 5 -34.93 -42.49 -12.67
CA ASN A 5 -34.85 -41.86 -11.35
C ASN A 5 -34.28 -40.42 -11.49
N PHE A 6 -35.19 -39.44 -11.65
CA PHE A 6 -34.90 -38.04 -11.98
C PHE A 6 -33.94 -37.32 -11.01
N ARG A 7 -33.74 -37.86 -9.80
CA ARG A 7 -32.85 -37.29 -8.78
C ARG A 7 -31.35 -37.53 -9.01
N SER A 8 -30.95 -38.59 -9.73
CA SER A 8 -29.51 -38.85 -9.94
C SER A 8 -28.92 -37.99 -11.05
N THR A 9 -29.72 -37.66 -12.07
CA THR A 9 -29.27 -36.91 -13.26
C THR A 9 -29.01 -35.43 -12.95
N VAL A 10 -29.80 -34.84 -12.05
CA VAL A 10 -29.64 -33.43 -11.62
C VAL A 10 -28.38 -33.24 -10.76
N SER A 11 -28.03 -34.21 -9.92
CA SER A 11 -26.83 -34.16 -9.06
C SER A 11 -25.53 -34.27 -9.88
N LEU A 12 -25.50 -35.13 -10.90
CA LEU A 12 -24.37 -35.25 -11.82
C LEU A 12 -24.13 -33.99 -12.65
N LEU A 13 -25.20 -33.33 -13.12
CA LEU A 13 -25.08 -32.09 -13.89
C LEU A 13 -24.58 -30.92 -13.03
N ALA A 14 -25.08 -30.77 -11.80
CA ALA A 14 -24.65 -29.72 -10.88
C ALA A 14 -23.17 -29.87 -10.45
N THR A 15 -22.71 -31.11 -10.28
CA THR A 15 -21.31 -31.40 -9.94
C THR A 15 -20.37 -31.14 -11.13
N ALA A 16 -20.81 -31.44 -12.37
CA ALA A 16 -20.02 -31.17 -13.57
C ALA A 16 -19.85 -29.67 -13.86
N ILE A 17 -20.90 -28.86 -13.60
CA ILE A 17 -20.85 -27.40 -13.77
C ILE A 17 -19.90 -26.76 -12.75
N PHE A 18 -19.89 -27.24 -11.50
CA PHE A 18 -18.97 -26.76 -10.47
C PHE A 18 -17.50 -27.11 -10.76
N PHE A 19 -17.22 -28.27 -11.38
CA PHE A 19 -15.85 -28.64 -11.76
C PHE A 19 -15.32 -27.85 -12.97
N PHE A 20 -16.19 -27.51 -13.94
CA PHE A 20 -15.77 -26.74 -15.12
C PHE A 20 -15.53 -25.26 -14.82
N SER A 21 -16.21 -24.66 -13.84
CA SER A 21 -16.00 -23.26 -13.48
C SER A 21 -14.69 -23.00 -12.70
N VAL A 22 -14.13 -24.03 -12.04
CA VAL A 22 -12.89 -23.87 -11.25
C VAL A 22 -11.64 -23.90 -12.13
N LEU A 23 -11.68 -24.57 -13.29
CA LEU A 23 -10.52 -24.72 -14.19
C LEU A 23 -10.15 -23.45 -14.98
N ASN A 24 -11.01 -22.44 -15.04
CA ASN A 24 -10.67 -21.13 -15.64
C ASN A 24 -9.96 -20.19 -14.68
N SER A 25 -9.66 -20.64 -13.46
CA SER A 25 -8.94 -19.87 -12.46
C SER A 25 -7.43 -19.98 -12.72
N ALA A 26 -6.88 -18.98 -13.40
CA ALA A 26 -5.44 -18.70 -13.49
C ALA A 26 -4.55 -19.85 -13.99
N ASN A 27 -4.61 -20.13 -15.30
CA ASN A 27 -3.49 -20.82 -15.95
C ASN A 27 -2.28 -19.87 -15.99
N ALA A 28 -1.36 -20.01 -15.04
CA ALA A 28 -0.05 -19.40 -15.17
C ALA A 28 0.62 -19.93 -16.44
N GLN A 29 1.24 -19.04 -17.23
CA GLN A 29 1.96 -19.43 -18.44
C GLN A 29 3.08 -20.41 -18.08
N LYS A 30 3.13 -21.54 -18.79
CA LYS A 30 4.19 -22.54 -18.56
C LYS A 30 5.53 -21.99 -19.06
N PRO A 31 6.65 -22.27 -18.38
CA PRO A 31 7.97 -21.87 -18.85
C PRO A 31 8.22 -22.35 -20.28
N GLY A 32 8.59 -21.44 -21.19
CA GLY A 32 8.94 -21.74 -22.57
C GLY A 32 7.80 -21.67 -23.60
N GLU A 33 6.55 -21.54 -23.18
CA GLU A 33 5.44 -21.24 -24.10
C GLU A 33 5.48 -19.77 -24.54
N LYS A 34 5.09 -19.48 -25.77
CA LYS A 34 5.00 -18.10 -26.28
C LYS A 34 3.81 -17.40 -25.62
N HIS A 35 4.03 -16.21 -25.05
CA HIS A 35 2.93 -15.40 -24.51
C HIS A 35 2.10 -14.83 -25.66
N GLU A 36 0.79 -15.07 -25.66
CA GLU A 36 -0.15 -14.55 -26.67
C GLU A 36 -0.93 -13.31 -26.21
N GLY A 37 -0.69 -12.83 -24.98
CA GLY A 37 -1.34 -11.65 -24.41
C GLY A 37 -0.45 -10.41 -24.31
N GLN A 38 -1.01 -9.34 -23.75
CA GLN A 38 -0.21 -8.15 -23.44
C GLN A 38 0.84 -8.49 -22.37
N ILE A 39 2.10 -8.14 -22.66
CA ILE A 39 3.20 -8.28 -21.71
C ILE A 39 3.21 -7.05 -20.82
N CYS A 40 2.94 -7.22 -19.53
CA CYS A 40 3.19 -6.17 -18.55
C CYS A 40 4.70 -6.05 -18.36
N GLN A 41 5.26 -4.89 -18.71
CA GLN A 41 6.67 -4.59 -18.45
C GLN A 41 6.82 -4.24 -16.97
N VAL A 42 7.62 -5.03 -16.26
CA VAL A 42 7.87 -4.84 -14.82
C VAL A 42 9.25 -4.22 -14.64
N SER A 43 9.35 -3.29 -13.69
CA SER A 43 10.62 -2.72 -13.23
C SER A 43 10.65 -2.79 -11.70
N SER A 44 11.85 -2.98 -11.15
CA SER A 44 12.06 -3.05 -9.70
C SER A 44 12.99 -1.94 -9.26
N PHE A 45 12.57 -1.20 -8.23
CA PHE A 45 13.32 -0.10 -7.64
C PHE A 45 13.61 -0.45 -6.19
N SER A 46 14.89 -0.52 -5.84
CA SER A 46 15.34 -0.88 -4.50
C SER A 46 15.29 0.35 -3.61
N MET A 47 14.19 0.53 -2.87
CA MET A 47 14.01 1.70 -1.99
C MET A 47 15.12 1.79 -0.93
N ASN A 48 15.57 0.64 -0.42
CA ASN A 48 16.68 0.55 0.54
C ASN A 48 18.06 0.95 -0.02
N LYS A 49 18.23 1.05 -1.36
CA LYS A 49 19.44 1.65 -1.96
C LYS A 49 19.43 3.17 -1.88
N ILE A 50 18.25 3.78 -1.69
CA ILE A 50 18.06 5.22 -1.57
C ILE A 50 18.17 5.61 -0.08
N CYS A 51 17.36 4.99 0.78
CA CYS A 51 17.50 5.09 2.23
C CYS A 51 17.47 3.71 2.87
N LYS A 52 18.57 3.34 3.53
CA LYS A 52 18.79 2.01 4.13
C LYS A 52 17.78 1.62 5.22
N GLU A 53 17.11 2.61 5.81
CA GLU A 53 16.17 2.41 6.92
C GLU A 53 14.81 1.88 6.44
N TRP A 54 14.46 2.06 5.16
CA TRP A 54 13.20 1.55 4.64
C TRP A 54 13.26 0.05 4.35
N ASP A 55 12.31 -0.68 4.95
CA ASP A 55 12.26 -2.15 4.95
C ASP A 55 10.97 -2.72 4.34
N GLY A 56 10.03 -1.88 3.91
CA GLY A 56 8.79 -2.36 3.31
C GLY A 56 7.89 -1.27 2.73
N GLN A 57 6.68 -1.69 2.40
CA GLN A 57 5.54 -0.88 1.97
C GLN A 57 4.30 -1.63 2.45
N TRP A 58 3.29 -0.91 2.96
CA TRP A 58 2.04 -1.51 3.43
C TRP A 58 0.84 -1.01 2.62
N GLN A 59 0.04 -0.08 3.14
CA GLN A 59 -1.20 0.31 2.49
C GLN A 59 -1.10 1.61 1.70
N GLY A 60 -0.30 2.58 2.16
CA GLY A 60 -0.23 3.91 1.57
C GLY A 60 0.33 3.91 0.15
N ILE A 61 -0.49 3.58 -0.83
CA ILE A 61 -0.21 3.64 -2.27
C ILE A 61 -1.51 3.95 -3.02
N GLY A 62 -1.44 4.80 -4.04
CA GLY A 62 -2.59 5.18 -4.85
C GLY A 62 -2.18 5.92 -6.11
N VAL A 63 -3.02 5.83 -7.15
CA VAL A 63 -2.87 6.64 -8.37
C VAL A 63 -3.70 7.90 -8.22
N ALA A 64 -3.11 9.06 -8.46
CA ALA A 64 -3.79 10.35 -8.41
C ALA A 64 -4.27 10.78 -9.81
N SER A 65 -5.09 11.83 -9.87
CA SER A 65 -5.68 12.37 -11.10
C SER A 65 -4.65 12.92 -12.09
N ASP A 66 -3.44 13.20 -11.65
CA ASP A 66 -2.31 13.59 -12.50
C ASP A 66 -1.63 12.39 -13.20
N GLY A 67 -2.12 11.17 -12.95
CA GLY A 67 -1.62 9.93 -13.53
C GLY A 67 -0.39 9.35 -12.83
N ASN A 68 0.13 10.00 -11.78
CA ASN A 68 1.26 9.48 -11.00
C ASN A 68 0.79 8.52 -9.90
N CYS A 69 1.67 7.57 -9.56
CA CYS A 69 1.50 6.71 -8.40
C CYS A 69 2.21 7.32 -7.20
N TYR A 70 1.47 7.62 -6.14
CA TYR A 70 1.98 8.09 -4.86
C TYR A 70 2.02 6.93 -3.89
N PHE A 71 3.11 6.79 -3.14
CA PHE A 71 3.26 5.69 -2.19
C PHE A 71 4.20 6.04 -1.05
N ALA A 72 4.05 5.36 0.08
CA ALA A 72 4.97 5.46 1.20
C ALA A 72 5.76 4.18 1.43
N THR A 73 7.06 4.31 1.64
CA THR A 73 7.85 3.24 2.22
C THR A 73 7.51 3.08 3.70
N SER A 74 7.96 1.98 4.29
CA SER A 74 7.81 1.68 5.70
C SER A 74 9.16 1.35 6.30
N THR A 75 9.27 1.51 7.61
CA THR A 75 10.47 1.19 8.38
C THR A 75 10.09 0.76 9.78
N HIS A 76 10.78 -0.22 10.35
CA HIS A 76 10.70 -0.54 11.78
C HIS A 76 11.87 0.07 12.58
N SER A 77 12.63 0.97 11.97
CA SER A 77 13.73 1.70 12.60
C SER A 77 13.25 2.53 13.79
N SER A 78 14.06 2.58 14.84
CA SER A 78 13.84 3.41 16.02
C SER A 78 14.39 4.84 15.86
N GLY A 79 14.82 5.23 14.66
CA GLY A 79 15.46 6.52 14.41
C GLY A 79 15.08 7.19 13.11
N HIS A 80 14.15 6.61 12.35
CA HIS A 80 13.76 7.10 11.04
C HIS A 80 12.30 6.75 10.75
N GLY A 81 11.57 7.64 10.10
CA GLY A 81 10.17 7.43 9.68
C GLY A 81 10.01 6.86 8.26
N ALA A 82 8.76 6.68 7.86
CA ALA A 82 8.40 6.33 6.48
C ALA A 82 8.85 7.41 5.51
N GLY A 83 9.21 7.03 4.28
CA GLY A 83 9.35 7.98 3.16
C GLY A 83 8.05 8.09 2.39
N PHE A 84 7.81 9.24 1.75
CA PHE A 84 6.69 9.48 0.83
C PHE A 84 7.24 9.77 -0.57
N HIS A 85 6.67 9.12 -1.58
CA HIS A 85 7.25 8.99 -2.91
C HIS A 85 6.20 9.20 -4.00
N LYS A 86 6.70 9.53 -5.19
CA LYS A 86 5.95 9.59 -6.43
C LYS A 86 6.64 8.77 -7.50
N TYR A 87 5.86 8.12 -8.34
CA TYR A 87 6.30 7.44 -9.55
C TYR A 87 5.49 7.91 -10.75
N ASP A 88 6.17 8.43 -11.76
CA ASP A 88 5.59 8.78 -13.07
C ASP A 88 5.67 7.54 -13.99
N PRO A 89 4.55 6.86 -14.28
CA PRO A 89 4.56 5.65 -15.08
C PRO A 89 4.83 5.92 -16.57
N VAL A 90 4.63 7.15 -17.05
CA VAL A 90 4.88 7.53 -18.44
C VAL A 90 6.38 7.72 -18.67
N LYS A 91 7.04 8.46 -17.77
CA LYS A 91 8.49 8.70 -17.84
C LYS A 91 9.32 7.60 -17.19
N LYS A 92 8.71 6.74 -16.39
CA LYS A 92 9.35 5.72 -15.55
C LYS A 92 10.30 6.32 -14.53
N GLU A 93 9.89 7.44 -13.93
CA GLU A 93 10.70 8.22 -13.00
C GLU A 93 10.19 8.07 -11.57
N HIS A 94 11.09 7.73 -10.64
CA HIS A 94 10.83 7.78 -9.20
C HIS A 94 11.30 9.12 -8.64
N THR A 95 10.52 9.68 -7.72
CA THR A 95 10.85 10.89 -6.95
C THR A 95 10.55 10.65 -5.49
N MET A 96 11.54 10.84 -4.63
CA MET A 96 11.32 10.93 -3.19
C MET A 96 10.79 12.33 -2.86
N ILE A 97 9.55 12.42 -2.40
CA ILE A 97 8.92 13.69 -1.99
C ILE A 97 9.40 14.06 -0.59
N ALA A 98 9.45 13.08 0.31
CA ALA A 98 9.92 13.25 1.67
C ALA A 98 10.60 11.97 2.14
N GLU A 99 11.76 12.11 2.77
CA GLU A 99 12.54 10.98 3.25
C GLU A 99 11.97 10.40 4.55
N ASP A 100 11.50 11.27 5.46
CA ASP A 100 11.08 10.91 6.81
C ASP A 100 9.79 11.64 7.23
N MET A 101 8.71 10.89 7.41
CA MET A 101 7.42 11.39 7.89
C MET A 101 7.45 11.90 9.32
N THR A 102 8.39 11.45 10.15
CA THR A 102 8.61 11.98 11.50
C THR A 102 9.00 13.45 11.45
N ILE A 103 9.86 13.83 10.48
CA ILE A 103 10.24 15.23 10.26
C ILE A 103 9.05 16.02 9.70
N ILE A 104 8.27 15.44 8.79
CA ILE A 104 7.07 16.10 8.26
C ILE A 104 6.04 16.41 9.35
N CYS A 105 5.97 15.57 10.39
CA CYS A 105 5.10 15.80 11.56
C CYS A 105 5.73 16.72 12.62
N GLY A 106 6.99 17.17 12.44
CA GLY A 106 7.71 17.98 13.42
C GLY A 106 8.08 17.22 14.70
N GLU A 107 8.30 15.91 14.60
CA GLU A 107 8.53 15.01 15.73
C GLU A 107 9.96 14.46 15.81
N GLU A 108 10.93 15.08 15.13
CA GLU A 108 12.32 14.58 15.02
C GLU A 108 13.04 14.45 16.38
N PHE A 109 12.55 15.14 17.40
CA PHE A 109 13.08 15.09 18.77
C PHE A 109 12.16 14.34 19.75
N SER A 110 11.08 13.72 19.28
CA SER A 110 10.14 12.97 20.12
C SER A 110 10.72 11.66 20.67
N GLY A 111 11.75 11.13 20.02
CA GLY A 111 12.27 9.78 20.25
C GLY A 111 11.45 8.67 19.61
N SER A 112 10.27 8.98 19.05
CA SER A 112 9.41 8.04 18.31
C SER A 112 9.41 8.34 16.81
N GLN A 113 8.77 7.47 16.01
CA GLN A 113 8.78 7.55 14.55
C GLN A 113 7.38 7.34 13.95
N GLN A 114 7.11 8.11 12.90
CA GLN A 114 5.97 7.89 12.01
C GLN A 114 6.40 6.92 10.90
N GLY A 115 6.52 5.64 11.25
CA GLY A 115 7.24 4.63 10.44
C GLY A 115 6.47 4.03 9.26
N LYS A 116 5.17 4.34 9.10
CA LYS A 116 4.29 3.76 8.07
C LYS A 116 3.20 4.76 7.65
N ILE A 117 2.63 4.53 6.47
CA ILE A 117 1.26 4.94 6.13
C ILE A 117 0.42 3.67 6.04
N HIS A 118 -0.46 3.46 7.03
CA HIS A 118 -1.36 2.32 7.12
C HIS A 118 -2.83 2.74 6.92
N SER A 119 -3.04 3.54 5.88
CA SER A 119 -4.33 4.05 5.44
C SER A 119 -4.32 4.20 3.91
N PRO A 120 -5.49 4.27 3.26
CA PRO A 120 -5.57 4.69 1.87
C PRO A 120 -5.01 6.10 1.68
N ILE A 121 -4.47 6.38 0.51
CA ILE A 121 -4.24 7.75 0.05
C ILE A 121 -5.52 8.20 -0.68
N VAL A 122 -6.20 9.19 -0.12
CA VAL A 122 -7.46 9.73 -0.67
C VAL A 122 -7.18 11.07 -1.32
N GLU A 123 -7.52 11.19 -2.60
CA GLU A 123 -7.41 12.45 -3.32
C GLU A 123 -8.71 13.27 -3.23
N LEU A 124 -8.59 14.56 -2.94
CA LEU A 124 -9.69 15.53 -3.02
C LEU A 124 -9.13 16.93 -3.30
N ASP A 125 -9.73 17.65 -4.26
CA ASP A 125 -9.43 19.06 -4.58
C ASP A 125 -7.94 19.40 -4.77
N GLY A 126 -7.17 18.48 -5.37
CA GLY A 126 -5.73 18.67 -5.61
C GLY A 126 -4.82 18.31 -4.43
N TRP A 127 -5.38 17.69 -3.39
CA TRP A 127 -4.67 17.23 -2.20
C TRP A 127 -4.74 15.71 -2.07
N LEU A 128 -3.67 15.13 -1.52
CA LEU A 128 -3.60 13.73 -1.10
C LEU A 128 -3.65 13.64 0.42
N TYR A 129 -4.68 12.99 0.95
CA TYR A 129 -4.90 12.83 2.38
C TYR A 129 -4.62 11.40 2.82
N PHE A 130 -3.94 11.26 3.95
CA PHE A 130 -3.57 9.97 4.53
C PHE A 130 -3.23 10.12 6.01
N ALA A 131 -3.06 8.99 6.68
CA ALA A 131 -2.67 8.92 8.08
C ALA A 131 -1.39 8.10 8.28
N THR A 132 -0.54 8.60 9.18
CA THR A 132 0.68 7.88 9.61
C THR A 132 0.34 6.74 10.56
N HIS A 133 1.34 5.90 10.85
CA HIS A 133 1.21 4.76 11.75
C HIS A 133 2.55 4.44 12.43
N LEU A 134 2.51 4.08 13.72
CA LEU A 134 3.66 3.56 14.46
C LEU A 134 4.10 2.21 13.89
N SER A 135 5.35 2.12 13.47
CA SER A 135 5.88 0.86 12.94
C SER A 135 6.84 0.15 13.89
N ASN A 136 7.40 0.86 14.87
CA ASN A 136 8.24 0.30 15.91
C ASN A 136 7.36 -0.21 17.06
N TYR A 137 7.09 -1.52 17.07
CA TYR A 137 6.24 -2.17 18.09
C TYR A 137 7.01 -2.66 19.32
N TRP A 138 8.26 -2.24 19.50
CA TRP A 138 9.00 -2.52 20.74
C TRP A 138 8.51 -1.60 21.87
N PRO A 139 8.62 -2.01 23.15
CA PRO A 139 8.16 -1.21 24.29
C PRO A 139 8.68 0.23 24.24
N GLU A 140 9.95 0.41 23.88
CA GLU A 140 10.60 1.71 23.82
C GLU A 140 9.98 2.63 22.76
N GLY A 141 9.44 2.07 21.67
CA GLY A 141 8.70 2.82 20.64
C GLY A 141 7.26 3.12 21.05
N ILE A 142 6.56 2.10 21.56
CA ILE A 142 5.15 2.19 21.99
C ILE A 142 4.99 3.17 23.16
N ASP A 143 5.89 3.13 24.13
CA ASP A 143 5.81 3.89 25.38
C ASP A 143 6.06 5.39 25.19
N ILE A 144 6.63 5.80 24.06
CA ILE A 144 6.86 7.21 23.75
C ILE A 144 6.09 7.70 22.52
N TYR A 145 5.37 6.83 21.82
CA TYR A 145 4.64 7.22 20.60
C TYR A 145 3.61 8.32 20.86
N PRO A 146 3.74 9.51 20.22
CA PRO A 146 2.80 10.61 20.42
C PRO A 146 1.39 10.30 19.93
N GLY A 147 1.30 9.58 18.80
CA GLY A 147 0.07 9.21 18.12
C GLY A 147 0.20 9.36 16.60
N ALA A 148 -0.76 8.80 15.86
CA ALA A 148 -0.79 8.92 14.41
C ALA A 148 -1.36 10.27 13.97
N HIS A 149 -0.72 10.87 12.98
CA HIS A 149 -1.11 12.14 12.37
C HIS A 149 -2.02 11.89 11.16
N VAL A 150 -2.92 12.83 10.91
CA VAL A 150 -3.57 12.97 9.61
C VAL A 150 -2.84 14.07 8.86
N LEU A 151 -2.41 13.75 7.64
CA LEU A 151 -1.62 14.62 6.79
C LEU A 151 -2.35 14.89 5.46
N GLY A 152 -2.04 16.03 4.86
CA GLY A 152 -2.40 16.37 3.49
C GLY A 152 -1.16 16.80 2.71
N TYR A 153 -1.03 16.35 1.48
CA TYR A 153 0.00 16.79 0.53
C TYR A 153 -0.66 17.51 -0.65
N GLU A 154 -0.37 18.80 -0.82
CA GLU A 154 -0.88 19.60 -1.93
C GLU A 154 -0.05 19.33 -3.18
N MET A 155 -0.66 18.71 -4.19
CA MET A 155 0.08 18.25 -5.38
C MET A 155 0.66 19.41 -6.20
N ALA A 156 -0.03 20.56 -6.21
CA ALA A 156 0.38 21.72 -6.99
C ALA A 156 1.63 22.42 -6.42
N THR A 157 1.78 22.43 -5.09
CA THR A 157 2.86 23.17 -4.42
C THR A 157 3.92 22.27 -3.80
N GLY A 158 3.64 20.98 -3.67
CA GLY A 158 4.51 20.02 -3.00
C GLY A 158 4.59 20.22 -1.49
N LYS A 159 3.64 20.93 -0.88
CA LYS A 159 3.64 21.21 0.56
C LYS A 159 2.80 20.22 1.33
N PHE A 160 3.30 19.83 2.50
CA PHE A 160 2.53 19.09 3.48
C PHE A 160 1.77 20.04 4.39
N ARG A 161 0.60 19.58 4.84
CA ARG A 161 -0.15 20.12 5.96
C ARG A 161 -0.36 19.01 6.97
N ASP A 162 0.04 19.27 8.19
CA ASP A 162 -0.26 18.41 9.32
C ASP A 162 -1.55 18.86 9.99
N PHE A 163 -2.54 17.97 10.06
CA PHE A 163 -3.81 18.20 10.77
C PHE A 163 -3.74 17.73 12.23
N GLY A 164 -2.64 17.12 12.62
CA GLY A 164 -2.31 16.70 13.98
C GLY A 164 -2.78 15.29 14.29
N ILE A 165 -2.59 14.95 15.57
CA ILE A 165 -2.93 13.65 16.14
C ILE A 165 -4.42 13.61 16.49
N VAL A 166 -5.16 12.67 15.89
CA VAL A 166 -6.61 12.51 16.14
C VAL A 166 -6.88 11.95 17.55
N LYS A 167 -6.06 10.99 17.98
CA LYS A 167 -6.15 10.39 19.31
C LYS A 167 -4.74 10.19 19.89
N PRO A 168 -4.34 10.95 20.93
CA PRO A 168 -3.01 10.84 21.53
C PRO A 168 -2.74 9.40 21.97
N ARG A 169 -1.52 8.92 21.72
CA ARG A 169 -1.04 7.57 22.07
C ARG A 169 -1.64 6.41 21.27
N TYR A 170 -2.42 6.69 20.22
CA TYR A 170 -3.00 5.66 19.37
C TYR A 170 -2.48 5.80 17.94
N SER A 171 -2.31 4.66 17.28
CA SER A 171 -2.02 4.60 15.85
C SER A 171 -3.33 4.54 15.04
N ILE A 172 -3.27 4.88 13.75
CA ILE A 172 -4.37 4.71 12.80
C ILE A 172 -4.09 3.48 11.95
N TYR A 173 -5.06 2.58 11.86
CA TYR A 173 -4.93 1.32 11.14
C TYR A 173 -6.17 1.08 10.29
N SER A 174 -5.97 0.83 8.99
CA SER A 174 -6.98 0.28 8.09
C SER A 174 -6.53 -1.10 7.64
N ALA A 175 -7.40 -2.10 7.83
CA ALA A 175 -7.22 -3.47 7.33
C ALA A 175 -7.64 -3.60 5.88
#